data_AF-A0A497L7V9-F1
#
_entry.id   AF-A0A497L7V9-F1
#
_cell.length_a   1.000
_cell.length_b   1.000
_cell.length_c   1.000
_cell.angle_alpha   90.00
_cell.angle_beta   90.00
_cell.angle_gamma   90.00
#
_symmetry.space_group_name_H-M   'P 1'
#
loop_
_entity.id
_entity.type
_entity.pdbx_description
1 polymer ?
#
loop_
_entity_poly.entity_id
_entity_poly.type
_entity_poly.pdbx_seq_one_letter_code
_entity_poly.pdbx_strand_id
1 'polypeptide(L)'
;YDTPEFRQRCLEIARGACDLMERLLEGGDPEMRIVAVVGVENSPSCGVSRVSRTMGGEIVSLPGRGHLMDALEAEMHRRGIEVPLVGVSLRPGEREDGLRRLGELCAGDA
;
A
#
# COMPACT_ATOMS: atom_id res chain seq x y z
N TYR A 1 -14.09 -13.86 -0.66
CA TYR A 1 -13.05 -13.15 -1.43
C TYR A 1 -11.66 -13.41 -0.87
N ASP A 2 -11.50 -13.59 0.44
CA ASP A 2 -10.24 -14.06 1.02
C ASP A 2 -10.11 -15.59 0.85
N THR A 3 -9.39 -16.03 -0.18
CA THR A 3 -9.07 -17.44 -0.43
C THR A 3 -7.55 -17.63 -0.53
N PRO A 4 -7.04 -18.85 -0.35
CA PRO A 4 -5.61 -19.13 -0.53
C PRO A 4 -5.05 -18.68 -1.88
N GLU A 5 -5.81 -18.87 -2.96
CA GLU A 5 -5.42 -18.48 -4.33
C GLU A 5 -5.34 -16.95 -4.47
N PHE A 6 -6.28 -16.23 -3.86
CA PHE A 6 -6.26 -14.77 -3.84
C PHE A 6 -5.05 -14.23 -3.08
N ARG A 7 -4.74 -14.83 -1.91
CA ARG A 7 -3.55 -14.48 -1.12
C ARG A 7 -2.27 -14.78 -1.88
N GLN A 8 -2.19 -15.92 -2.55
CA GLN A 8 -1.05 -16.28 -3.41
C GLN A 8 -0.88 -15.26 -4.54
N ARG A 9 -1.98 -14.83 -5.16
CA ARG A 9 -1.91 -13.79 -6.20
C ARG A 9 -1.42 -12.44 -5.66
N CYS A 10 -1.84 -12.06 -4.46
CA CYS A 10 -1.33 -10.85 -3.79
C CYS A 10 0.18 -10.94 -3.54
N LEU A 11 0.67 -12.10 -3.10
CA LEU A 11 2.09 -12.34 -2.87
C LEU A 11 2.92 -12.24 -4.16
N GLU A 12 2.43 -12.79 -5.28
CA GLU A 12 3.10 -12.66 -6.57
C GLU A 12 3.22 -11.20 -7.03
N ILE A 13 2.15 -10.42 -6.87
CA ILE A 13 2.15 -8.99 -7.20
C ILE A 13 3.13 -8.24 -6.30
N ALA A 14 3.11 -8.51 -4.99
CA ALA A 14 4.04 -7.91 -4.03
C ALA A 14 5.50 -8.16 -4.41
N ARG A 15 5.85 -9.41 -4.76
CA ARG A 15 7.20 -9.76 -5.23
C ARG A 15 7.59 -9.00 -6.47
N GLY A 16 6.74 -8.98 -7.49
CA GLY A 16 7.02 -8.25 -8.73
C GLY A 16 7.14 -6.74 -8.52
N ALA A 17 6.36 -6.16 -7.59
CA ALA A 17 6.50 -4.76 -7.21
C ALA A 17 7.86 -4.51 -6.54
N CYS A 18 8.26 -5.34 -5.58
CA CYS A 18 9.57 -5.21 -4.94
C CYS A 18 10.74 -5.40 -5.92
N ASP A 19 10.63 -6.31 -6.90
CA ASP A 19 11.65 -6.46 -7.95
C ASP A 19 11.84 -5.16 -8.74
N LEU A 20 10.74 -4.42 -8.99
CA LEU A 20 10.81 -3.11 -9.65
C LEU A 20 11.38 -2.03 -8.71
N MET A 21 11.01 -2.07 -7.43
CA MET A 21 11.51 -1.12 -6.43
C MET A 21 13.03 -1.22 -6.27
N GLU A 22 13.58 -2.42 -6.17
CA GLU A 22 15.03 -2.64 -6.08
C GLU A 22 15.75 -2.04 -7.29
N ARG A 23 15.26 -2.30 -8.51
CA ARG A 23 15.85 -1.72 -9.73
C ARG A 23 15.79 -0.19 -9.78
N LEU A 24 14.75 0.41 -9.23
CA LEU A 24 14.64 1.87 -9.13
C LEU A 24 15.60 2.44 -8.06
N LEU A 25 15.83 1.68 -6.98
CA LEU A 25 16.71 2.07 -5.87
C LEU A 25 18.20 1.78 -6.13
N GLU A 26 18.54 0.88 -7.05
CA GLU A 26 19.91 0.57 -7.49
C GLU A 26 20.62 1.78 -8.15
N GLY A 27 19.88 2.87 -8.40
CA GLY A 27 20.41 4.14 -8.90
C GLY A 27 20.39 4.21 -10.43
N GLY A 28 20.26 5.44 -10.94
CA GLY A 28 20.20 5.75 -12.36
C GLY A 28 20.32 7.26 -12.59
N ASP A 29 20.40 7.66 -13.85
CA ASP A 29 20.38 9.07 -14.27
C ASP A 29 19.13 9.31 -15.16
N PRO A 30 18.14 10.10 -14.71
CA PRO A 30 18.10 10.82 -13.44
C PRO A 30 17.88 9.90 -12.24
N GLU A 31 18.36 10.32 -11.07
CA GLU A 31 18.13 9.63 -9.81
C GLU A 31 16.63 9.60 -9.48
N MET A 32 16.07 8.40 -9.29
CA MET A 32 14.69 8.22 -8.90
C MET A 32 14.61 7.81 -7.44
N ARG A 33 13.74 8.48 -6.68
CA ARG A 33 13.42 8.13 -5.30
C ARG A 33 11.99 7.64 -5.19
N ILE A 34 11.80 6.51 -4.52
CA ILE A 34 10.47 6.04 -4.15
C ILE A 34 10.10 6.67 -2.81
N VAL A 35 9.11 7.56 -2.81
CA VAL A 35 8.71 8.31 -1.61
C VAL A 35 7.70 7.59 -0.74
N ALA A 36 6.83 6.79 -1.37
CA ALA A 36 5.78 6.03 -0.70
C ALA A 36 5.18 4.99 -1.66
N VAL A 37 4.53 3.98 -1.11
CA VAL A 37 3.51 3.19 -1.80
C VAL A 37 2.15 3.69 -1.38
N VAL A 38 1.30 4.01 -2.35
CA VAL A 38 -0.06 4.51 -2.09
C VAL A 38 -1.06 3.36 -2.19
N GLY A 39 -1.83 3.17 -1.12
CA GLY A 39 -2.95 2.24 -1.08
C GLY A 39 -4.30 2.96 -1.00
N VAL A 40 -5.35 2.32 -1.51
CA VAL A 40 -6.71 2.86 -1.49
C VAL A 40 -7.42 2.36 -0.23
N GLU A 41 -7.74 3.28 0.69
CA GLU A 41 -8.43 2.93 1.92
C GLU A 41 -9.80 2.31 1.64
N ASN A 42 -10.22 1.41 2.53
CA ASN A 42 -11.44 0.60 2.39
C ASN A 42 -11.39 -0.44 1.24
N SER A 43 -10.30 -0.54 0.47
CA SER A 43 -10.11 -1.62 -0.48
C SER A 43 -9.76 -2.94 0.25
N PRO A 44 -10.41 -4.07 -0.08
CA PRO A 44 -10.06 -5.37 0.51
C PRO A 44 -8.61 -5.81 0.25
N SER A 45 -8.00 -5.36 -0.85
CA SER A 45 -6.63 -5.68 -1.24
C SER A 45 -5.65 -4.54 -0.93
N CYS A 46 -6.05 -3.29 -1.19
CA CYS A 46 -5.15 -2.13 -1.20
C CYS A 46 -5.30 -1.20 0.01
N GLY A 47 -6.19 -1.50 0.97
CA GLY A 47 -6.31 -0.70 2.20
C GLY A 47 -5.02 -0.72 3.01
N VAL A 48 -4.62 0.41 3.57
CA VAL A 48 -3.39 0.52 4.38
C VAL A 48 -3.72 0.46 5.86
N SER A 49 -4.67 1.29 6.30
CA SER A 49 -5.08 1.38 7.70
C SER A 49 -6.50 0.84 7.93
N ARG A 50 -7.34 0.84 6.89
CA ARG A 50 -8.73 0.40 6.94
C ARG A 50 -9.11 -0.41 5.71
N VAL A 51 -9.98 -1.40 5.92
CA VAL A 51 -10.50 -2.27 4.86
C VAL A 51 -12.00 -2.46 4.98
N SER A 52 -12.67 -2.64 3.85
CA SER A 52 -14.07 -3.04 3.85
C SER A 52 -14.20 -4.54 4.11
N ARG A 53 -15.20 -4.93 4.91
CA ARG A 53 -15.61 -6.31 5.15
C ARG A 53 -17.13 -6.40 5.10
N THR A 54 -17.63 -7.53 4.59
CA THR A 54 -19.06 -7.82 4.66
C THR A 54 -19.36 -8.55 5.96
N MET A 55 -20.14 -7.96 6.86
CA MET A 55 -20.57 -8.54 8.12
C MET A 55 -22.09 -8.50 8.21
N GLY A 56 -22.73 -9.65 8.37
CA GLY A 56 -24.20 -9.73 8.45
C GLY A 56 -24.94 -9.21 7.21
N GLY A 57 -24.29 -9.18 6.04
CA GLY A 57 -24.84 -8.62 4.80
C GLY A 57 -24.53 -7.13 4.56
N GLU A 58 -23.94 -6.45 5.54
CA GLU A 58 -23.56 -5.04 5.44
C GLU A 58 -22.08 -4.85 5.18
N ILE A 59 -21.71 -3.83 4.41
CA ILE A 59 -20.32 -3.45 4.18
C ILE A 59 -19.90 -2.49 5.29
N VAL A 60 -19.02 -2.96 6.17
CA VAL A 60 -18.44 -2.18 7.26
C VAL A 60 -16.98 -1.87 6.98
N SER A 61 -16.54 -0.67 7.36
CA SER A 61 -15.13 -0.26 7.32
C SER A 61 -14.50 -0.54 8.67
N LEU A 62 -13.45 -1.36 8.70
CA LEU A 62 -12.76 -1.77 9.91
C LEU A 62 -11.26 -1.44 9.83
N PRO A 63 -10.59 -1.18 10.97
CA PRO A 63 -9.14 -1.14 11.02
C PRO A 63 -8.55 -2.45 10.49
N GLY A 64 -7.48 -2.33 9.72
CA GLY A 64 -6.80 -3.47 9.13
C GLY A 64 -6.25 -3.13 7.76
N ARG A 65 -5.47 -4.06 7.22
CA ARG A 65 -4.76 -3.89 5.98
C ARG A 65 -5.29 -4.85 4.91
N GLY A 66 -5.20 -4.41 3.67
CA GLY A 66 -5.56 -5.22 2.53
C GLY A 66 -4.50 -6.28 2.26
N HIS A 67 -4.92 -7.45 1.76
CA HIS A 67 -4.02 -8.60 1.60
C HIS A 67 -2.80 -8.32 0.71
N LEU A 68 -2.92 -7.43 -0.28
CA LEU A 68 -1.79 -7.02 -1.11
C LEU A 68 -0.83 -6.11 -0.34
N MET A 69 -1.36 -5.17 0.45
CA MET A 69 -0.52 -4.26 1.24
C MET A 69 0.18 -4.97 2.39
N ASP A 70 -0.44 -5.99 3.00
CA ASP A 70 0.21 -6.88 3.96
C ASP A 70 1.36 -7.67 3.32
N ALA A 71 1.10 -8.31 2.17
CA ALA A 71 2.12 -9.07 1.47
C ALA A 71 3.27 -8.18 0.99
N LEU A 72 2.97 -6.96 0.54
CA LEU A 72 3.96 -5.99 0.09
C LEU A 72 4.81 -5.48 1.24
N GLU A 73 4.23 -5.10 2.39
CA GLU A 73 5.03 -4.70 3.56
C GLU A 73 5.97 -5.83 4.00
N ALA A 74 5.45 -7.05 4.11
CA ALA A 74 6.26 -8.20 4.51
C ALA A 74 7.42 -8.46 3.52
N GLU A 75 7.15 -8.35 2.22
CA GLU A 75 8.17 -8.56 1.18
C GLU A 75 9.20 -7.42 1.13
N MET A 76 8.76 -6.16 1.27
CA MET A 76 9.66 -5.01 1.39
C MET A 76 10.57 -5.16 2.60
N HIS A 77 10.00 -5.50 3.77
CA HIS A 77 10.78 -5.72 5.00
C HIS A 77 11.78 -6.86 4.84
N ARG A 78 11.37 -7.98 4.22
CA ARG A 78 12.25 -9.13 3.92
C ARG A 78 13.45 -8.74 3.05
N ARG A 79 13.29 -7.73 2.17
CA ARG A 79 14.32 -7.25 1.25
C ARG A 79 15.07 -6.01 1.76
N GLY A 80 14.72 -5.47 2.93
CA GLY A 80 15.32 -4.24 3.46
C GLY A 80 14.89 -2.97 2.72
N ILE A 81 13.74 -2.98 2.06
CA ILE A 81 13.17 -1.79 1.39
C ILE A 81 12.39 -0.98 2.43
N GLU A 82 12.86 0.22 2.74
CA GLU A 82 12.25 1.13 3.73
C GLU A 82 11.45 2.23 3.02
N VAL A 83 10.28 1.86 2.47
CA VAL A 83 9.35 2.80 1.83
C VAL A 83 8.02 2.81 2.60
N PRO A 84 7.50 3.98 3.01
CA PRO A 84 6.27 4.05 3.78
C PRO A 84 5.04 3.69 2.93
N LEU A 85 4.07 3.01 3.55
CA LEU A 85 2.73 2.86 2.99
C LEU A 85 1.85 4.05 3.39
N VAL A 86 1.16 4.65 2.43
CA VAL A 86 0.22 5.76 2.65
C VAL A 86 -1.15 5.38 2.14
N GLY A 87 -2.13 5.39 3.03
CA GLY A 87 -3.53 5.19 2.67
C GLY A 87 -4.18 6.48 2.20
N VAL A 88 -4.91 6.41 1.08
CA VAL A 88 -5.74 7.51 0.55
C VAL A 88 -7.17 7.01 0.38
N SER A 89 -8.13 7.71 0.98
CA SER A 89 -9.56 7.43 0.74
C SER A 89 -10.00 8.02 -0.60
N LEU A 90 -10.86 7.31 -1.33
CA LEU A 90 -11.54 7.88 -2.50
C LEU A 90 -12.86 8.58 -2.12
N ARG A 91 -13.30 8.47 -0.86
CA ARG A 91 -14.52 9.13 -0.39
C ARG A 91 -14.30 10.65 -0.30
N PRO A 92 -15.29 11.47 -0.67
CA PRO A 92 -15.20 12.91 -0.47
C PRO A 92 -15.00 13.26 1.01
N GLY A 93 -14.04 14.14 1.32
CA GLY A 93 -13.77 14.62 2.69
C GLY A 93 -12.93 13.69 3.58
N GLU A 94 -12.46 12.54 3.06
CA GLU A 94 -11.57 11.62 3.78
C GLU A 94 -10.18 11.46 3.11
N ARG A 95 -9.93 12.17 2.00
CA ARG A 95 -8.72 11.99 1.17
C ARG A 95 -7.60 12.97 1.54
N GLU A 96 -7.98 14.05 2.20
CA GLU A 96 -7.15 15.22 2.48
C GLU A 96 -5.96 14.84 3.36
N ASP A 97 -6.15 14.02 4.39
CA ASP A 97 -5.07 13.58 5.28
C ASP A 97 -4.03 12.72 4.56
N GLY A 98 -4.48 11.77 3.74
CA GLY A 98 -3.59 10.89 2.97
C GLY A 98 -2.78 11.68 1.93
N LEU A 99 -3.43 12.62 1.24
CA LEU A 99 -2.75 13.50 0.28
C LEU A 99 -1.79 14.48 0.97
N ARG A 100 -2.15 15.02 2.14
CA ARG A 100 -1.24 15.88 2.93
C ARG A 100 0.02 15.13 3.32
N ARG A 101 -0.11 13.92 3.88
CA ARG A 101 1.03 13.07 4.27
C ARG A 101 1.91 12.71 3.06
N LEU A 102 1.30 12.43 1.91
CA LEU A 102 2.05 12.20 0.67
C LEU A 102 2.81 13.46 0.24
N GLY A 103 2.20 14.63 0.37
CA GLY A 103 2.84 15.92 0.11
C GLY A 103 4.08 16.17 0.98
N GLU A 104 4.00 15.89 2.28
CA GLU A 104 5.12 15.99 3.24
C GLU A 104 6.29 15.08 2.82
N LEU A 105 6.02 13.83 2.42
CA LEU A 105 7.03 12.87 1.94
C LEU A 105 7.70 13.30 0.62
N CYS A 106 6.92 13.92 -0.28
CA CYS A 106 7.43 14.48 -1.53
C CYS A 106 8.35 15.68 -1.28
N ALA A 107 8.00 16.55 -0.32
CA ALA A 107 8.79 17.72 0.05
C ALA A 107 10.10 17.36 0.78
N GLY A 108 10.18 16.17 1.38
CA GLY A 108 11.33 15.74 2.18
C GLY A 108 11.27 16.21 3.64
N ASP A 109 10.08 16.63 4.10
CA ASP A 109 9.84 17.18 5.44
C ASP A 109 9.40 16.11 6.46
N ALA A 110 9.62 14.83 6.16
CA ALA A 110 9.07 13.67 6.88
C ALA A 110 10.14 12.81 7.57
#